data_AF-A0A1Q6QI61-F1
#
_entry.id   AF-A0A1Q6QI61-F1
#
_cell.length_a   1.000
_cell.length_b   1.000
_cell.length_c   1.000
_cell.angle_alpha   90.00
_cell.angle_beta   90.00
_cell.angle_gamma   90.00
#
_symmetry.space_group_name_H-M   'P 1'
#
loop_
_entity.id
_entity.type
_entity.pdbx_description
1 polymer ?
#
loop_
_entity_poly.entity_id
_entity_poly.type
_entity_poly.pdbx_seq_one_letter_code
_entity_poly.pdbx_strand_id
1 'polypeptide(L)'
;MDYELIVIGAGPGGCSAALYGAREGLTTLLVEPAAPGGQMSVTAWVENYPGIPGASGQDLANAMLAGAKAAGATFLQAQVTGLHLTGSPKIVKTTRGAYTAGAVVLAMGAAPRKLALPEAERFLGRGLSYCATCDGMFFRNKDVAVLGGGNGAAASARSLARLCRREQEALAACPNVILHPGTLLAGLSGGEQLEALALEDRATGRWQELPCQGLFAAIGRIPETALLQGQVKLDSQGYVLAGESTQTNLPGVYAAGDIRTKPLRQI
;
A
#
# COMPACT_ATOMS: atom_id res chain seq x y z
N MET A 1 -22.14 -15.39 -19.42
CA MET A 1 -20.79 -15.02 -18.97
C MET A 1 -20.56 -13.63 -19.50
N ASP A 2 -20.42 -12.64 -18.63
CA ASP A 2 -20.47 -11.22 -19.01
C ASP A 2 -19.10 -10.70 -19.46
N TYR A 3 -18.04 -11.24 -18.84
CA TYR A 3 -16.65 -10.91 -19.12
C TYR A 3 -15.80 -12.18 -19.13
N GLU A 4 -14.69 -12.17 -19.86
CA GLU A 4 -13.68 -13.21 -19.76
C GLU A 4 -12.75 -12.95 -18.58
N LEU A 5 -12.50 -11.67 -18.27
CA LEU A 5 -11.65 -11.22 -17.18
C LEU A 5 -12.33 -10.11 -16.36
N ILE A 6 -12.42 -10.31 -15.04
CA ILE A 6 -12.71 -9.22 -14.09
C ILE A 6 -11.46 -8.96 -13.23
N VAL A 7 -11.02 -7.71 -13.19
CA VAL A 7 -9.96 -7.22 -12.32
C VAL A 7 -10.58 -6.39 -11.20
N ILE A 8 -10.24 -6.68 -9.95
CA ILE A 8 -10.80 -6.00 -8.77
C ILE A 8 -9.71 -5.17 -8.11
N GLY A 9 -9.88 -3.84 -8.14
CA GLY A 9 -8.93 -2.83 -7.68
C GLY A 9 -8.18 -2.20 -8.85
N ALA A 10 -8.18 -0.87 -8.94
CA ALA A 10 -7.54 -0.06 -9.98
C ALA A 10 -6.28 0.66 -9.47
N GLY A 11 -5.51 -0.01 -8.60
CA GLY A 11 -4.11 0.33 -8.37
C GLY A 11 -3.20 -0.09 -9.55
N PRO A 12 -1.88 0.12 -9.46
CA PRO A 12 -0.94 -0.20 -10.54
C PRO A 12 -1.08 -1.63 -11.08
N GLY A 13 -1.07 -2.63 -10.20
CA GLY A 13 -1.22 -4.04 -10.59
C GLY A 13 -2.55 -4.36 -11.28
N GLY A 14 -3.64 -3.69 -10.88
CA GLY A 14 -4.95 -3.88 -11.49
C GLY A 14 -5.08 -3.19 -12.85
N CYS A 15 -4.60 -1.95 -12.97
CA CYS A 15 -4.53 -1.25 -14.24
C CYS A 15 -3.65 -2.00 -15.25
N SER A 16 -2.50 -2.54 -14.82
CA SER A 16 -1.65 -3.38 -15.68
C SER A 16 -2.36 -4.66 -16.11
N ALA A 17 -3.02 -5.38 -15.19
CA ALA A 17 -3.76 -6.59 -15.53
C ALA A 17 -4.90 -6.29 -16.53
N ALA A 18 -5.64 -5.20 -16.32
CA ALA A 18 -6.73 -4.79 -17.20
C ALA A 18 -6.22 -4.36 -18.58
N LEU A 19 -5.11 -3.60 -18.63
CA LEU A 19 -4.45 -3.20 -19.87
C LEU A 19 -4.08 -4.42 -20.70
N TYR A 20 -3.35 -5.37 -20.11
CA TYR A 20 -2.88 -6.54 -20.86
C TYR A 20 -4.03 -7.50 -21.22
N GLY A 21 -5.01 -7.71 -20.33
CA GLY A 21 -6.19 -8.51 -20.65
C GLY A 21 -6.96 -7.97 -21.86
N ALA A 22 -7.18 -6.65 -21.90
CA ALA A 22 -7.85 -6.03 -23.04
C ALA A 22 -7.01 -6.09 -24.33
N ARG A 23 -5.67 -5.96 -24.25
CA ARG A 23 -4.78 -6.08 -25.41
C ARG A 23 -4.75 -7.47 -26.04
N GLU A 24 -4.95 -8.50 -25.22
CA GLU A 24 -5.09 -9.90 -25.70
C GLU A 24 -6.51 -10.19 -26.25
N GLY A 25 -7.38 -9.18 -26.34
CA GLY A 25 -8.72 -9.32 -26.90
C GLY A 25 -9.76 -9.84 -25.93
N LEU A 26 -9.44 -9.97 -24.63
CA LEU A 26 -10.41 -10.42 -23.62
C LEU A 26 -11.41 -9.31 -23.31
N THR A 27 -12.69 -9.69 -23.22
CA THR A 27 -13.71 -8.84 -22.59
C THR A 27 -13.34 -8.61 -21.12
N THR A 28 -12.85 -7.40 -20.83
CA THR A 28 -12.20 -7.08 -19.54
C THR A 28 -12.96 -5.99 -18.78
N LEU A 29 -13.31 -6.28 -17.52
CA LEU A 29 -13.87 -5.32 -16.58
C LEU A 29 -12.87 -5.01 -15.47
N LEU A 30 -12.59 -3.73 -15.24
CA LEU A 30 -11.82 -3.22 -14.11
C LEU A 30 -12.77 -2.54 -13.12
N VAL A 31 -12.85 -3.07 -11.89
CA VAL A 31 -13.77 -2.58 -10.85
C VAL A 31 -13.00 -1.86 -9.74
N GLU A 32 -13.41 -0.66 -9.37
CA GLU A 32 -12.81 0.14 -8.30
C GLU A 32 -13.89 0.93 -7.55
N PRO A 33 -13.93 0.95 -6.20
CA PRO A 33 -14.92 1.74 -5.46
C PRO A 33 -14.78 3.26 -5.63
N ALA A 34 -13.58 3.76 -5.93
CA ALA A 34 -13.28 5.19 -5.97
C ALA A 34 -12.52 5.61 -7.25
N ALA A 35 -11.75 6.71 -7.16
CA ALA A 35 -10.80 7.09 -8.19
C ALA A 35 -9.65 6.05 -8.30
N PRO A 36 -9.03 5.87 -9.48
CA PRO A 36 -7.94 4.93 -9.65
C PRO A 36 -6.70 5.33 -8.84
N GLY A 37 -5.79 4.36 -8.64
CA GLY A 37 -4.46 4.56 -8.08
C GLY A 37 -4.22 3.83 -6.76
N GLY A 38 -5.27 3.49 -6.02
CA GLY A 38 -5.12 2.85 -4.71
C GLY A 38 -4.23 3.68 -3.79
N GLN A 39 -3.21 3.06 -3.18
CA GLN A 39 -2.28 3.77 -2.29
C GLN A 39 -1.41 4.82 -3.00
N MET A 40 -1.23 4.71 -4.32
CA MET A 40 -0.41 5.67 -5.08
C MET A 40 -1.11 7.01 -5.22
N SER A 41 -2.44 7.08 -5.26
CA SER A 41 -3.15 8.33 -5.53
C SER A 41 -2.97 9.39 -4.43
N VAL A 42 -2.65 8.96 -3.21
CA VAL A 42 -2.36 9.85 -2.08
C VAL A 42 -0.87 10.21 -1.96
N THR A 43 -0.02 9.67 -2.82
CA THR A 43 1.40 10.04 -2.89
C THR A 43 1.55 11.38 -3.63
N ALA A 44 2.12 12.38 -2.95
CA ALA A 44 2.29 13.71 -3.51
C ALA A 44 3.18 13.72 -4.76
N TRP A 45 4.26 12.93 -4.74
CA TRP A 45 5.23 12.87 -5.84
C TRP A 45 5.86 11.48 -5.95
N VAL A 46 5.92 10.96 -7.17
CA VAL A 46 6.53 9.68 -7.54
C VAL A 46 7.71 9.96 -8.46
N GLU A 47 8.91 9.58 -8.04
CA GLU A 47 10.17 9.77 -8.79
C GLU A 47 10.86 8.45 -9.19
N ASN A 48 10.32 7.32 -8.72
CA ASN A 48 10.94 6.01 -8.82
C ASN A 48 10.16 5.03 -9.72
N TYR A 49 9.26 5.53 -10.58
CA TYR A 49 8.56 4.71 -11.56
C TYR A 49 9.23 4.84 -12.94
N PRO A 50 9.88 3.79 -13.47
CA PRO A 50 10.67 3.87 -14.70
C PRO A 50 9.89 4.43 -15.89
N GLY A 51 10.55 5.29 -16.66
CA GLY A 51 9.95 5.97 -17.81
C GLY A 51 9.19 7.26 -17.45
N ILE A 52 8.97 7.53 -16.16
CA ILE A 52 8.36 8.76 -15.66
C ILE A 52 9.39 9.48 -14.78
N PRO A 53 10.00 10.59 -15.25
CA PRO A 53 11.00 11.33 -14.47
C PRO A 53 10.48 11.86 -13.12
N GLY A 54 9.18 12.13 -13.05
CA GLY A 54 8.49 12.60 -11.87
C GLY A 54 7.05 12.95 -12.20
N ALA A 55 6.10 12.51 -11.36
CA ALA A 55 4.69 12.86 -11.49
C ALA A 55 4.00 12.82 -10.13
N SER A 56 2.85 13.50 -10.00
CA SER A 56 2.00 13.24 -8.85
C SER A 56 1.47 11.81 -8.92
N GLY A 57 1.22 11.19 -7.76
CA GLY A 57 0.66 9.85 -7.71
C GLY A 57 -0.73 9.76 -8.36
N GLN A 58 -1.51 10.84 -8.28
CA GLN A 58 -2.81 10.93 -8.95
C GLN A 58 -2.70 11.01 -10.48
N ASP A 59 -1.74 11.78 -11.01
CA ASP A 59 -1.52 11.86 -12.47
C ASP A 59 -1.05 10.51 -13.03
N LEU A 60 -0.15 9.85 -12.31
CA LEU A 60 0.31 8.51 -12.69
C LEU A 60 -0.86 7.49 -12.67
N ALA A 61 -1.74 7.56 -11.67
CA ALA A 61 -2.93 6.71 -11.59
C ALA A 61 -3.89 6.93 -12.77
N ASN A 62 -4.13 8.20 -13.11
CA ASN A 62 -4.98 8.56 -14.23
C ASN A 62 -4.39 8.09 -15.56
N ALA A 63 -3.07 8.23 -15.75
CA ALA A 63 -2.36 7.75 -16.93
C ALA A 63 -2.47 6.22 -17.08
N MET A 64 -2.29 5.47 -15.98
CA MET A 64 -2.45 4.01 -15.98
C MET A 64 -3.87 3.57 -16.35
N LEU A 65 -4.89 4.20 -15.76
CA LEU A 65 -6.29 3.91 -16.10
C LEU A 65 -6.61 4.27 -17.55
N ALA A 66 -6.11 5.42 -18.03
CA ALA A 66 -6.30 5.86 -19.41
C ALA A 66 -5.71 4.84 -20.40
N GLY A 67 -4.52 4.31 -20.11
CA GLY A 67 -3.92 3.23 -20.89
C GLY A 67 -4.79 1.98 -20.95
N ALA A 68 -5.30 1.51 -19.81
CA ALA A 68 -6.17 0.34 -19.76
C ALA A 68 -7.48 0.55 -20.57
N LYS A 69 -8.10 1.72 -20.43
CA LYS A 69 -9.30 2.09 -21.21
C LYS A 69 -9.02 2.18 -22.70
N ALA A 70 -7.90 2.79 -23.10
CA ALA A 70 -7.50 2.91 -24.50
C ALA A 70 -7.26 1.54 -25.16
N ALA A 71 -6.84 0.53 -24.38
CA ALA A 71 -6.72 -0.84 -24.85
C ALA A 71 -8.05 -1.60 -24.93
N GLY A 72 -9.15 -1.05 -24.41
CA GLY A 72 -10.48 -1.66 -24.47
C GLY A 72 -11.04 -2.16 -23.13
N ALA A 73 -10.34 -1.95 -22.01
CA ALA A 73 -10.88 -2.33 -20.70
C ALA A 73 -12.07 -1.44 -20.30
N THR A 74 -13.16 -2.05 -19.84
CA THR A 74 -14.29 -1.34 -19.27
C THR A 74 -13.98 -1.00 -17.81
N PHE A 75 -14.07 0.28 -17.44
CA PHE A 75 -13.93 0.71 -16.05
C PHE A 75 -15.30 0.86 -15.39
N LEU A 76 -15.50 0.21 -14.25
CA LEU A 76 -16.69 0.33 -13.43
C LEU A 76 -16.32 0.87 -12.05
N GLN A 77 -16.82 2.07 -11.76
CA GLN A 77 -16.75 2.61 -10.41
C GLN A 77 -17.85 1.96 -9.55
N ALA A 78 -17.49 0.94 -8.77
CA ALA A 78 -18.39 0.20 -7.89
C ALA A 78 -17.62 -0.49 -6.76
N GLN A 79 -18.25 -0.62 -5.60
CA GLN A 79 -17.70 -1.41 -4.51
C GLN A 79 -18.07 -2.88 -4.72
N VAL A 80 -17.07 -3.77 -4.66
CA VAL A 80 -17.31 -5.22 -4.59
C VAL A 80 -17.82 -5.56 -3.19
N THR A 81 -18.96 -6.23 -3.13
CA THR A 81 -19.66 -6.59 -1.88
C THR A 81 -19.68 -8.09 -1.61
N GLY A 82 -19.31 -8.91 -2.60
CA GLY A 82 -19.24 -10.37 -2.44
C GLY A 82 -18.59 -11.08 -3.61
N LEU A 83 -17.97 -12.21 -3.32
CA LEU A 83 -17.24 -13.02 -4.30
C LEU A 83 -17.62 -14.50 -4.16
N HIS A 84 -17.89 -15.15 -5.29
CA HIS A 84 -18.02 -16.61 -5.40
C HIS A 84 -17.01 -17.11 -6.43
N LEU A 85 -15.85 -17.57 -5.94
CA LEU A 85 -14.66 -17.84 -6.75
C LEU A 85 -14.43 -19.32 -7.07
N THR A 86 -15.14 -20.22 -6.40
CA THR A 86 -15.03 -21.68 -6.61
C THR A 86 -15.79 -22.14 -7.85
N GLY A 87 -16.86 -21.43 -8.25
CA GLY A 87 -17.68 -21.75 -9.42
C GLY A 87 -16.99 -21.49 -10.76
N SER A 88 -17.63 -21.96 -11.84
CA SER A 88 -17.31 -21.62 -13.22
C SER A 88 -18.64 -21.37 -13.96
N PRO A 89 -18.99 -20.11 -14.29
CA PRO A 89 -18.18 -18.89 -14.13
C PRO A 89 -18.00 -18.43 -12.68
N LYS A 90 -16.98 -17.58 -12.46
CA LYS A 90 -16.78 -16.81 -11.22
C LYS A 90 -17.88 -15.74 -11.11
N ILE A 91 -18.32 -15.41 -9.90
CA ILE A 91 -19.33 -14.36 -9.67
C ILE A 91 -18.75 -13.24 -8.80
N VAL A 92 -18.84 -12.01 -9.28
CA VAL A 92 -18.45 -10.78 -8.57
C VAL A 92 -19.69 -9.93 -8.33
N LYS A 93 -20.09 -9.78 -7.07
CA LYS A 93 -21.21 -8.92 -6.66
C LYS A 93 -20.69 -7.53 -6.32
N THR A 94 -21.36 -6.51 -6.82
CA THR A 94 -21.03 -5.10 -6.61
C THR A 94 -22.25 -4.30 -6.20
N THR A 95 -22.04 -3.05 -5.79
CA THR A 95 -23.12 -2.07 -5.61
C THR A 95 -23.87 -1.70 -6.89
N ARG A 96 -23.35 -2.08 -8.07
CA ARG A 96 -23.94 -1.78 -9.39
C ARG A 96 -24.55 -3.01 -10.07
N GLY A 97 -24.51 -4.18 -9.43
CA GLY A 97 -24.98 -5.44 -9.99
C GLY A 97 -24.03 -6.60 -9.75
N ALA A 98 -24.44 -7.80 -10.17
CA ALA A 98 -23.59 -8.99 -10.18
C ALA A 98 -23.08 -9.26 -11.60
N TYR A 99 -21.81 -9.62 -11.70
CA TYR A 99 -21.13 -9.90 -12.96
C TYR A 99 -20.48 -11.28 -12.91
N THR A 100 -20.40 -11.94 -14.06
CA THR A 100 -19.80 -13.26 -14.22
C THR A 100 -18.53 -13.21 -15.05
N ALA A 101 -17.51 -14.00 -14.67
CA ALA A 101 -16.23 -14.05 -15.37
C ALA A 101 -15.65 -15.45 -15.54
N GLY A 102 -14.87 -15.64 -16.62
CA GLY A 102 -14.01 -16.81 -16.78
C GLY A 102 -12.83 -16.80 -15.80
N ALA A 103 -12.20 -15.63 -15.62
CA ALA A 103 -11.11 -15.42 -14.69
C ALA A 103 -11.27 -14.13 -13.85
N VAL A 104 -10.66 -14.13 -12.67
CA VAL A 104 -10.62 -12.97 -11.75
C VAL A 104 -9.20 -12.65 -11.32
N VAL A 105 -8.79 -11.39 -11.40
CA VAL A 105 -7.55 -10.88 -10.81
C VAL A 105 -7.88 -10.06 -9.57
N LEU A 106 -7.37 -10.50 -8.42
CA LEU A 106 -7.48 -9.84 -7.14
C LEU A 106 -6.34 -8.81 -7.00
N ALA A 107 -6.66 -7.52 -7.10
CA ALA A 107 -5.70 -6.40 -7.06
C ALA A 107 -6.11 -5.30 -6.07
N MET A 108 -6.85 -5.66 -5.01
CA MET A 108 -7.40 -4.73 -4.01
C MET A 108 -6.32 -4.13 -3.09
N GLY A 109 -5.09 -4.64 -3.15
CA GLY A 109 -3.93 -4.07 -2.46
C GLY A 109 -3.92 -4.29 -0.94
N ALA A 110 -3.23 -3.38 -0.25
CA ALA A 110 -3.13 -3.35 1.20
C ALA A 110 -3.02 -1.90 1.70
N ALA A 111 -3.65 -1.60 2.84
CA ALA A 111 -3.59 -0.30 3.48
C ALA A 111 -2.60 -0.31 4.66
N PRO A 112 -1.92 0.82 4.97
CA PRO A 112 -1.14 0.92 6.20
C PRO A 112 -2.05 0.82 7.43
N ARG A 113 -1.54 0.21 8.51
CA ARG A 113 -2.19 0.34 9.83
C ARG A 113 -2.08 1.78 10.27
N LYS A 114 -3.22 2.45 10.47
CA LYS A 114 -3.25 3.84 10.92
C LYS A 114 -2.81 3.96 12.37
N LEU A 115 -2.17 5.08 12.70
CA LEU A 115 -1.94 5.48 14.09
C LEU A 115 -3.28 5.67 14.81
N ALA A 116 -3.38 5.15 16.02
CA ALA A 116 -4.54 5.36 16.89
C ALA A 116 -4.43 6.68 17.66
N LEU A 117 -4.15 7.77 16.94
CA LEU A 117 -4.03 9.13 17.48
C LEU A 117 -5.02 10.05 16.73
N PRO A 118 -5.93 10.75 17.43
CA PRO A 118 -6.93 11.62 16.80
C PRO A 118 -6.34 12.66 15.85
N GLU A 119 -5.15 13.19 16.17
CA GLU A 119 -4.45 14.22 15.42
C GLU A 119 -3.62 13.69 14.25
N ALA A 120 -3.43 12.37 14.12
CA ALA A 120 -2.54 11.80 13.09
C ALA A 120 -2.96 12.15 11.67
N GLU A 121 -4.26 12.17 11.38
CA GLU A 121 -4.77 12.46 10.04
C GLU A 121 -4.39 13.89 9.58
N ARG A 122 -4.31 14.86 10.51
CA ARG A 122 -3.89 16.24 10.21
C ARG A 122 -2.46 16.31 9.67
N PHE A 123 -1.58 15.44 10.16
CA PHE A 123 -0.16 15.44 9.80
C PHE A 123 0.16 14.50 8.64
N LEU A 124 -0.81 13.74 8.11
CA LEU A 124 -0.58 12.85 6.97
C LEU A 124 -0.13 13.66 5.73
N GLY A 125 1.04 13.33 5.20
CA GLY A 125 1.67 14.10 4.11
C GLY A 125 2.24 15.47 4.54
N ARG A 126 2.18 15.80 5.83
CA ARG A 126 2.69 17.04 6.45
C ARG A 126 3.63 16.73 7.62
N GLY A 127 4.41 15.65 7.49
CA GLY A 127 5.32 15.15 8.52
C GLY A 127 5.05 13.71 8.92
N LEU A 128 3.80 13.23 8.87
CA LEU A 128 3.50 11.80 9.03
C LEU A 128 3.51 11.08 7.67
N SER A 129 4.25 9.98 7.58
CA SER A 129 4.29 9.07 6.43
C SER A 129 4.21 7.61 6.88
N TYR A 130 3.66 6.75 6.02
CA TYR A 130 3.68 5.29 6.17
C TYR A 130 4.66 4.61 5.19
N CYS A 131 5.41 5.38 4.40
CA CYS A 131 6.37 4.85 3.43
C CYS A 131 7.70 5.62 3.46
N ALA A 132 8.66 5.13 4.27
CA ALA A 132 10.00 5.71 4.36
C ALA A 132 10.76 5.72 3.02
N THR A 133 10.58 4.69 2.18
CA THR A 133 11.23 4.62 0.87
C THR A 133 10.62 5.56 -0.16
N CYS A 134 9.36 5.97 0.02
CA CYS A 134 8.66 6.88 -0.87
C CYS A 134 8.97 8.33 -0.50
N ASP A 135 8.79 8.67 0.78
CA ASP A 135 8.81 10.07 1.20
C ASP A 135 10.13 10.49 1.87
N GLY A 136 11.01 9.53 2.18
CA GLY A 136 12.24 9.78 2.95
C GLY A 136 13.16 10.83 2.34
N MET A 137 13.18 10.94 1.01
CA MET A 137 14.01 11.93 0.30
C MET A 137 13.58 13.39 0.61
N PHE A 138 12.29 13.65 0.89
CA PHE A 138 11.78 14.98 1.28
C PHE A 138 12.24 15.43 2.68
N PHE A 139 12.81 14.50 3.45
CA PHE A 139 13.35 14.73 4.79
C PHE A 139 14.87 14.66 4.83
N ARG A 140 15.55 14.84 3.68
CA ARG A 140 17.00 14.99 3.66
C ARG A 140 17.44 16.12 4.60
N ASN A 141 18.43 15.84 5.45
CA ASN A 141 18.99 16.75 6.46
C ASN A 141 17.98 17.23 7.52
N LYS A 142 16.91 16.46 7.76
CA LYS A 142 15.92 16.71 8.82
C LYS A 142 15.98 15.64 9.89
N ASP A 143 15.55 15.98 11.09
CA ASP A 143 15.37 15.02 12.18
C ASP A 143 14.06 14.27 11.99
N VAL A 144 14.13 12.95 11.94
CA VAL A 144 12.98 12.08 11.69
C VAL A 144 12.96 10.89 12.65
N ALA A 145 11.77 10.44 12.97
CA ALA A 145 11.53 9.25 13.78
C ALA A 145 10.91 8.13 12.96
N VAL A 146 11.22 6.89 13.33
CA VAL A 146 10.54 5.69 12.80
C VAL A 146 9.79 5.01 13.93
N LEU A 147 8.47 4.85 13.78
CA LEU A 147 7.67 4.10 14.73
C LEU A 147 7.53 2.64 14.28
N GLY A 148 8.06 1.72 15.08
CA GLY A 148 7.80 0.29 14.98
C GLY A 148 8.93 -0.56 15.57
N GLY A 149 8.59 -1.79 15.99
CA GLY A 149 9.54 -2.71 16.61
C GLY A 149 9.93 -3.93 15.74
N GLY A 150 9.48 -3.97 14.49
CA GLY A 150 9.70 -5.11 13.59
C GLY A 150 10.74 -4.85 12.49
N ASN A 151 10.98 -5.87 11.67
CA ASN A 151 11.91 -5.80 10.53
C ASN A 151 11.60 -4.66 9.55
N GLY A 152 10.32 -4.33 9.36
CA GLY A 152 9.90 -3.20 8.53
C GLY A 152 10.41 -1.86 9.06
N ALA A 153 10.29 -1.63 10.37
CA ALA A 153 10.80 -0.42 11.01
C ALA A 153 12.34 -0.36 10.95
N ALA A 154 13.02 -1.48 11.18
CA ALA A 154 14.48 -1.53 11.03
C ALA A 154 14.93 -1.23 9.59
N ALA A 155 14.22 -1.75 8.58
CA ALA A 155 14.48 -1.45 7.18
C ALA A 155 14.22 0.02 6.83
N SER A 156 13.12 0.60 7.32
CA SER A 156 12.81 2.02 7.16
C SER A 156 13.86 2.92 7.81
N ALA A 157 14.24 2.65 9.06
CA ALA A 157 15.27 3.40 9.78
C ALA A 157 16.61 3.30 9.06
N ARG A 158 17.00 2.12 8.59
CA ARG A 158 18.21 1.96 7.76
C ARG A 158 18.12 2.71 6.44
N SER A 159 16.98 2.73 5.77
CA SER A 159 16.80 3.47 4.51
C SER A 159 16.95 4.97 4.72
N LEU A 160 16.38 5.51 5.79
CA LEU A 160 16.48 6.93 6.15
C LEU A 160 17.90 7.27 6.61
N ALA A 161 18.52 6.42 7.42
CA ALA A 161 19.90 6.57 7.85
C ALA A 161 20.90 6.51 6.67
N ARG A 162 20.58 5.73 5.61
CA ARG A 162 21.39 5.60 4.39
C ARG A 162 21.46 6.86 3.52
N LEU A 163 20.64 7.87 3.81
CA LEU A 163 20.90 9.23 3.32
C LEU A 163 22.24 9.78 3.87
N CYS A 164 22.89 9.10 4.82
CA CYS A 164 24.20 9.45 5.38
C CYS A 164 25.35 8.44 5.14
N ARG A 165 25.14 7.16 4.77
CA ARG A 165 26.15 6.21 4.18
C ARG A 165 25.60 4.78 3.96
N ARG A 166 26.22 4.01 3.06
CA ARG A 166 25.91 2.59 2.75
C ARG A 166 26.52 1.66 3.81
N GLU A 167 25.72 1.12 4.73
CA GLU A 167 26.25 0.16 5.73
C GLU A 167 25.46 -1.15 5.85
N GLN A 168 26.23 -2.21 6.13
CA GLN A 168 25.83 -3.57 6.54
C GLN A 168 25.77 -3.72 8.07
N GLU A 169 26.01 -2.64 8.82
CA GLU A 169 26.08 -2.65 10.28
C GLU A 169 24.71 -2.77 10.95
N ALA A 170 24.72 -3.19 12.22
CA ALA A 170 23.52 -3.22 13.05
C ALA A 170 23.00 -1.79 13.24
N LEU A 171 21.67 -1.59 13.26
CA LEU A 171 21.06 -0.26 13.34
C LEU A 171 21.55 0.57 14.54
N ALA A 172 21.88 -0.09 15.65
CA ALA A 172 22.43 0.54 16.85
C ALA A 172 23.87 1.07 16.69
N ALA A 173 24.60 0.62 15.66
CA ALA A 173 25.94 1.09 15.35
C ALA A 173 25.93 2.32 14.43
N CYS A 174 24.78 2.65 13.81
CA CYS A 174 24.65 3.84 12.98
C CYS A 174 24.72 5.09 13.87
N PRO A 175 25.71 5.98 13.68
CA PRO A 175 25.94 7.13 14.57
C PRO A 175 24.81 8.18 14.53
N ASN A 176 24.00 8.16 13.48
CA ASN A 176 22.83 9.03 13.29
C ASN A 176 21.50 8.36 13.68
N VAL A 177 21.53 7.24 14.40
CA VAL A 177 20.33 6.53 14.84
C VAL A 177 20.30 6.42 16.36
N ILE A 178 19.24 6.92 16.97
CA ILE A 178 18.98 6.81 18.40
C ILE A 178 17.82 5.84 18.60
N LEU A 179 18.03 4.79 19.38
CA LEU A 179 16.97 3.84 19.73
C LEU A 179 16.27 4.29 21.01
N HIS A 180 14.95 4.31 20.97
CA HIS A 180 14.07 4.58 22.11
C HIS A 180 13.33 3.30 22.54
N PRO A 181 14.01 2.35 23.23
CA PRO A 181 13.38 1.10 23.66
C PRO A 181 12.35 1.36 24.76
N GLY A 182 11.29 0.57 24.79
CA GLY A 182 10.26 0.69 25.84
C GLY A 182 9.46 1.99 25.78
N THR A 183 9.52 2.74 24.68
CA THR A 183 8.83 4.01 24.50
C THR A 183 7.55 3.84 23.69
N LEU A 184 6.48 4.54 24.08
CA LEU A 184 5.23 4.69 23.33
C LEU A 184 5.18 6.06 22.67
N LEU A 185 4.66 6.09 21.44
CA LEU A 185 4.20 7.33 20.84
C LEU A 185 2.82 7.64 21.40
N ALA A 186 2.68 8.81 22.00
CA ALA A 186 1.49 9.18 22.73
C ALA A 186 0.83 10.48 22.22
N GLY A 187 1.50 11.21 21.32
CA GLY A 187 0.89 12.33 20.62
C GLY A 187 1.79 12.94 19.54
N LEU A 188 1.19 13.77 18.69
CA LEU A 188 1.85 14.55 17.65
C LEU A 188 1.52 16.04 17.83
N SER A 189 2.50 16.93 17.68
CA SER A 189 2.29 18.37 17.80
C SER A 189 2.97 19.17 16.68
N GLY A 190 2.44 20.35 16.42
CA GLY A 190 2.93 21.29 15.41
C GLY A 190 1.85 22.21 14.84
N GLY A 191 2.28 23.20 14.06
CA GLY A 191 1.41 24.10 13.28
C GLY A 191 0.87 23.42 12.03
N GLU A 192 1.21 23.91 10.84
CA GLU A 192 0.78 23.26 9.60
C GLU A 192 1.53 21.95 9.31
N GLN A 193 2.73 21.79 9.88
CA GLN A 193 3.60 20.63 9.75
C GLN A 193 3.85 20.01 11.12
N LEU A 194 4.25 18.74 11.13
CA LEU A 194 4.73 18.07 12.34
C LEU A 194 6.01 18.74 12.84
N GLU A 195 6.08 19.02 14.13
CA GLU A 195 7.22 19.69 14.79
C GLU A 195 7.76 18.87 15.97
N ALA A 196 6.92 18.09 16.65
CA ALA A 196 7.36 17.23 17.74
C ALA A 196 6.46 16.01 17.99
N LEU A 197 7.02 15.04 18.71
CA LEU A 197 6.36 13.84 19.20
C LEU A 197 6.28 13.87 20.72
N ALA A 198 5.12 13.51 21.28
CA ALA A 198 5.01 13.18 22.69
C ALA A 198 5.32 11.69 22.88
N LEU A 199 6.31 11.40 23.70
CA LEU A 199 6.79 10.06 23.99
C LEU A 199 6.55 9.71 25.45
N GLU A 200 6.07 8.51 25.72
CA GLU A 200 5.88 7.97 27.07
C GLU A 200 6.80 6.77 27.30
N ASP A 201 7.61 6.82 28.36
CA ASP A 201 8.38 5.68 28.81
C ASP A 201 7.45 4.67 29.53
N ARG A 202 7.37 3.44 29.03
CA ARG A 202 6.43 2.42 29.57
C ARG A 202 6.74 2.00 31.00
N ALA A 203 7.99 2.07 31.43
CA ALA A 203 8.40 1.58 32.74
C ALA A 203 8.13 2.62 33.83
N THR A 204 8.28 3.89 33.49
CA THR A 204 8.21 5.00 34.44
C THR A 204 6.97 5.87 34.29
N GLY A 205 6.24 5.77 33.17
CA GLY A 205 5.13 6.66 32.81
C GLY A 205 5.57 8.10 32.54
N ARG A 206 6.88 8.36 32.43
CA ARG A 206 7.41 9.70 32.19
C ARG A 206 7.19 10.11 30.75
N TRP A 207 6.78 11.36 30.59
CA TRP A 207 6.57 11.99 29.30
C TRP A 207 7.79 12.82 28.91
N GLN A 208 8.15 12.76 27.64
CA GLN A 208 9.12 13.65 27.03
C GLN A 208 8.64 14.08 25.65
N GLU A 209 9.02 15.29 25.26
CA GLU A 209 8.84 15.78 23.90
C GLU A 209 10.11 15.48 23.09
N LEU A 210 9.93 14.96 21.88
CA LEU A 210 11.00 14.77 20.92
C LEU A 210 10.75 15.69 19.71
N PRO A 211 11.51 16.78 19.55
CA PRO A 211 11.47 17.59 18.35
C PRO A 211 11.84 16.74 17.12
N CYS A 212 10.95 16.70 16.13
CA CYS A 212 11.24 16.05 14.85
C CYS A 212 10.31 16.58 13.77
N GLN A 213 10.81 16.61 12.54
CA GLN A 213 10.05 17.14 11.40
C GLN A 213 9.29 16.04 10.66
N GLY A 214 9.64 14.77 10.89
CA GLY A 214 9.02 13.63 10.21
C GLY A 214 8.85 12.41 11.10
N LEU A 215 7.69 11.76 11.00
CA LEU A 215 7.39 10.48 11.61
C LEU A 215 7.04 9.47 10.52
N PHE A 216 7.79 8.38 10.46
CA PHE A 216 7.55 7.25 9.56
C PHE A 216 6.97 6.07 10.35
N ALA A 217 5.66 5.84 10.22
CA ALA A 217 4.95 4.77 10.89
C ALA A 217 5.10 3.44 10.13
N ALA A 218 6.01 2.59 10.60
CA ALA A 218 6.28 1.26 10.07
C ALA A 218 5.63 0.16 10.94
N ILE A 219 4.34 0.34 11.24
CA ILE A 219 3.55 -0.50 12.17
C ILE A 219 2.73 -1.61 11.49
N GLY A 220 3.02 -1.89 10.23
CA GLY A 220 2.40 -2.96 9.44
C GLY A 220 1.32 -2.47 8.48
N ARG A 221 0.83 -3.40 7.65
CA ARG A 221 -0.22 -3.15 6.66
C ARG A 221 -1.30 -4.22 6.79
N ILE A 222 -2.49 -3.93 6.29
CA ILE A 222 -3.66 -4.81 6.28
C ILE A 222 -4.02 -5.05 4.81
N PRO A 223 -3.88 -6.27 4.28
CA PRO A 223 -4.31 -6.59 2.93
C PRO A 223 -5.84 -6.64 2.85
N GLU A 224 -6.40 -6.20 1.72
CA GLU A 224 -7.85 -6.16 1.49
C GLU A 224 -8.38 -7.55 1.09
N THR A 225 -8.44 -8.47 2.06
CA THR A 225 -8.75 -9.90 1.84
C THR A 225 -10.00 -10.38 2.57
N ALA A 226 -10.78 -9.49 3.17
CA ALA A 226 -11.97 -9.85 3.94
C ALA A 226 -12.97 -10.71 3.14
N LEU A 227 -13.20 -10.37 1.86
CA LEU A 227 -14.11 -11.11 0.97
C LEU A 227 -13.54 -12.45 0.46
N LEU A 228 -12.27 -12.75 0.76
CA LEU A 228 -11.59 -13.97 0.29
C LEU A 228 -11.56 -15.08 1.34
N GLN A 229 -11.90 -14.75 2.59
CA GLN A 229 -11.86 -15.67 3.72
C GLN A 229 -12.69 -16.93 3.43
N GLY A 230 -12.10 -18.09 3.66
CA GLY A 230 -12.72 -19.40 3.39
C GLY A 230 -12.70 -19.85 1.93
N GLN A 231 -12.23 -19.04 0.98
CA GLN A 231 -12.14 -19.41 -0.45
C GLN A 231 -10.70 -19.47 -0.96
N VAL A 232 -9.91 -18.44 -0.66
CA VAL A 232 -8.51 -18.31 -1.10
C VAL A 232 -7.57 -18.56 0.08
N LYS A 233 -6.48 -19.29 -0.14
CA LYS A 233 -5.47 -19.52 0.89
C LYS A 233 -4.72 -18.23 1.20
N LEU A 234 -4.69 -17.86 2.47
CA LEU A 234 -4.00 -16.70 3.00
C LEU A 234 -2.86 -17.15 3.92
N ASP A 235 -1.83 -16.32 4.05
CA ASP A 235 -0.79 -16.50 5.07
C ASP A 235 -1.30 -16.08 6.46
N SER A 236 -0.46 -16.28 7.49
CA SER A 236 -0.79 -15.89 8.88
C SER A 236 -1.00 -14.38 9.08
N GLN A 237 -0.60 -13.55 8.12
CA GLN A 237 -0.77 -12.09 8.14
C GLN A 237 -1.97 -11.63 7.27
N GLY A 238 -2.69 -12.57 6.65
CA GLY A 238 -3.87 -12.32 5.83
C GLY A 238 -3.58 -12.02 4.36
N TYR A 239 -2.34 -12.12 3.89
CA TYR A 239 -1.97 -11.92 2.49
C TYR A 239 -2.29 -13.15 1.65
N VAL A 240 -2.67 -12.94 0.38
CA VAL A 240 -2.93 -14.04 -0.54
C VAL A 240 -1.63 -14.82 -0.80
N LEU A 241 -1.71 -16.15 -0.70
CA LEU A 241 -0.63 -17.05 -1.09
C LEU A 241 -0.61 -17.21 -2.62
N ALA A 242 0.08 -16.28 -3.27
CA ALA A 242 0.34 -16.30 -4.71
C ALA A 242 1.79 -15.87 -4.96
N GLY A 243 2.62 -16.79 -5.47
CA GLY A 243 4.01 -16.52 -5.85
C GLY A 243 4.12 -15.76 -7.17
N GLU A 244 5.29 -15.78 -7.82
CA GLU A 244 5.53 -15.03 -9.06
C GLU A 244 4.63 -15.42 -10.24
N SER A 245 4.07 -16.63 -10.25
CA SER A 245 3.04 -17.02 -11.22
C SER A 245 1.72 -16.27 -11.06
N THR A 246 1.53 -15.54 -9.95
CA THR A 246 0.30 -14.85 -9.52
C THR A 246 -0.90 -15.76 -9.29
N GLN A 247 -0.75 -17.08 -9.45
CA GLN A 247 -1.81 -18.05 -9.26
C GLN A 247 -2.14 -18.22 -7.78
N THR A 248 -3.43 -18.30 -7.49
CA THR A 248 -3.93 -18.70 -6.16
C THR A 248 -4.17 -20.22 -6.11
N ASN A 249 -4.78 -20.71 -5.03
CA ASN A 249 -5.25 -22.09 -4.95
C ASN A 249 -6.47 -22.39 -5.83
N LEU A 250 -7.12 -21.38 -6.43
CA LEU A 250 -8.30 -21.54 -7.25
C LEU A 250 -7.97 -21.34 -8.74
N PRO A 251 -8.27 -22.32 -9.62
CA PRO A 251 -8.12 -22.14 -11.06
C PRO A 251 -8.93 -20.95 -11.58
N GLY A 252 -8.30 -20.14 -12.44
CA GLY A 252 -8.88 -18.91 -12.98
C GLY A 252 -8.91 -17.74 -11.99
N VAL A 253 -8.26 -17.85 -10.82
CA VAL A 253 -8.16 -16.75 -9.85
C VAL A 253 -6.69 -16.44 -9.59
N TYR A 254 -6.33 -15.18 -9.82
CA TYR A 254 -4.97 -14.66 -9.70
C TYR A 254 -4.93 -13.52 -8.69
N ALA A 255 -3.75 -13.18 -8.17
CA ALA A 255 -3.55 -12.06 -7.26
C ALA A 255 -2.33 -11.23 -7.64
N ALA A 256 -2.50 -9.91 -7.67
CA ALA A 256 -1.48 -8.96 -8.12
C ALA A 256 -1.30 -7.81 -7.13
N GLY A 257 -0.09 -7.25 -7.09
CA GLY A 257 0.22 -6.08 -6.26
C GLY A 257 0.40 -6.43 -4.77
N ASP A 258 0.02 -5.49 -3.90
CA ASP A 258 0.29 -5.55 -2.45
C ASP A 258 -0.61 -6.51 -1.68
N ILE A 259 -1.63 -7.10 -2.31
CA ILE A 259 -2.53 -8.07 -1.67
C ILE A 259 -1.88 -9.45 -1.43
N ARG A 260 -0.81 -9.77 -2.17
CA ARG A 260 -0.12 -11.06 -2.10
C ARG A 260 1.10 -11.02 -1.18
N THR A 261 1.52 -12.20 -0.72
CA THR A 261 2.77 -12.37 0.02
C THR A 261 3.95 -12.09 -0.90
N LYS A 262 4.72 -11.03 -0.62
CA LYS A 262 5.90 -10.66 -1.42
C LYS A 262 6.93 -9.86 -0.60
N PRO A 263 8.22 -9.89 -0.99
CA PRO A 263 9.28 -9.19 -0.26
C PRO A 263 9.25 -7.67 -0.44
N LEU A 264 8.82 -7.18 -1.60
CA LEU A 264 8.86 -5.76 -1.96
C LEU A 264 7.46 -5.21 -2.27
N ARG A 265 7.20 -3.98 -1.82
CA ARG A 265 5.94 -3.27 -2.03
C ARG A 265 6.25 -1.94 -2.70
N GLN A 266 6.10 -1.89 -4.02
CA GLN A 266 6.41 -0.75 -4.91
C GLN A 266 5.26 -0.62 -5.92
N ILE A 267 5.23 0.52 -6.62
CA ILE A 267 4.34 0.76 -7.77
C ILE A 267 4.71 -0.19 -8.91
#